data_AF-A0A7L2EKX6-F1
#
_entry.id   AF-A0A7L2EKX6-F1
#
_cell.length_a   1.000
_cell.length_b   1.000
_cell.length_c   1.000
_cell.angle_alpha   90.00
_cell.angle_beta   90.00
_cell.angle_gamma   90.00
#
_symmetry.space_group_name_H-M   'P 1'
#
loop_
_entity.id
_entity.type
_entity.pdbx_description
1 polymer ?
#
loop_
_entity_poly.entity_id
_entity_poly.type
_entity_poly.pdbx_seq_one_letter_code
_entity_poly.pdbx_strand_id
1 'polypeptide(L)'
;GRSNVAVQPTGPVTPEACDPNLTFDSITTLRGEIFFFKGRYMLRKHPARTETELNFISLFWPRLPSGIQAAYENVETDEIIIFK
;
A
#
# COMPACT_ATOMS: atom_id res chain seq x y z
N GLY A 1 32.73 -18.65 4.39
CA GLY A 1 31.82 -19.63 5.02
C GLY A 1 30.40 -19.20 4.73
N ARG A 2 29.57 -20.08 4.18
CA ARG A 2 28.14 -19.80 4.03
C ARG A 2 27.54 -19.88 5.44
N SER A 3 26.93 -18.78 5.88
CA SER A 3 26.28 -18.70 7.18
C SER A 3 25.12 -19.70 7.21
N ASN A 4 25.22 -20.73 8.06
CA ASN A 4 24.17 -21.72 8.33
C ASN A 4 23.12 -21.17 9.32
N VAL A 5 22.72 -19.91 9.19
CA VAL A 5 21.60 -19.39 9.99
C VAL A 5 20.33 -19.80 9.27
N ALA A 6 19.55 -20.68 9.91
CA ALA A 6 18.20 -20.98 9.46
C ALA A 6 17.42 -19.66 9.33
N VAL A 7 16.93 -19.34 8.13
CA VAL A 7 16.07 -18.17 7.91
C VAL A 7 14.79 -18.41 8.71
N GLN A 8 14.68 -17.75 9.87
CA GLN A 8 13.42 -17.75 10.59
C GLN A 8 12.39 -17.00 9.75
N PRO A 9 11.19 -17.55 9.54
CA PRO A 9 10.14 -16.83 8.83
C PRO A 9 9.78 -15.58 9.63
N THR A 10 10.21 -14.42 9.15
CA THR A 10 9.72 -13.14 9.65
C THR A 10 8.38 -12.88 9.00
N GLY A 11 7.34 -12.65 9.81
CA GLY A 11 6.03 -12.27 9.31
C GLY A 11 6.04 -10.95 8.53
N PRO A 12 4.92 -10.60 7.87
CA PRO A 12 4.80 -9.31 7.21
C PRO A 12 4.96 -8.17 8.22
N VAL A 13 5.77 -7.18 7.85
CA VAL A 13 6.03 -5.97 8.65
C VAL A 13 4.98 -4.91 8.31
N THR A 14 4.40 -4.28 9.34
CA THR A 14 3.49 -3.14 9.17
C THR A 14 4.31 -1.92 8.75
N PRO A 15 3.96 -1.23 7.65
CA PRO A 15 4.70 -0.04 7.23
C PRO A 15 4.50 1.11 8.20
N GLU A 16 5.55 1.89 8.44
CA GLU A 16 5.50 3.08 9.28
C GLU A 16 5.58 4.33 8.38
N ALA A 17 4.57 5.20 8.45
CA ALA A 17 4.45 6.35 7.53
C ALA A 17 5.66 7.31 7.53
N CYS A 18 6.39 7.37 8.65
CA CYS A 18 7.53 8.26 8.84
C CYS A 18 8.89 7.54 8.70
N ASP A 19 8.92 6.25 8.34
CA ASP A 19 10.18 5.53 8.10
C ASP A 19 10.82 6.06 6.81
N PRO A 20 12.03 6.64 6.86
CA PRO A 20 12.71 7.16 5.67
C PRO A 20 13.10 6.07 4.66
N ASN A 21 13.09 4.79 5.06
CA ASN A 21 13.35 3.65 4.17
C ASN A 21 12.07 3.04 3.60
N LEU A 22 10.90 3.63 3.89
CA LEU A 22 9.63 3.15 3.37
C LEU A 22 9.64 3.22 1.83
N THR A 23 9.29 2.11 1.21
CA THR A 23 9.07 1.99 -0.23
C THR A 23 7.63 1.61 -0.49
N PHE A 24 7.12 1.95 -1.67
CA PHE A 24 5.75 1.66 -2.08
C PHE A 24 5.74 0.69 -3.25
N ASP A 25 4.76 -0.20 -3.25
CA ASP A 25 4.55 -1.14 -4.36
C ASP A 25 3.79 -0.44 -5.49
N SER A 26 2.84 0.43 -5.16
CA SER A 26 2.15 1.32 -6.10
C SER A 26 1.52 2.54 -5.40
N ILE A 27 1.16 3.56 -6.18
CA ILE A 27 0.52 4.80 -5.71
C ILE A 27 -0.58 5.17 -6.70
N THR A 28 -1.74 5.60 -6.20
CA THR A 28 -2.82 6.16 -7.02
C THR A 28 -3.53 7.29 -6.29
N THR A 29 -4.29 8.08 -7.03
CA THR A 29 -5.31 8.96 -6.46
C THR A 29 -6.68 8.26 -6.44
N LEU A 30 -7.59 8.78 -5.62
CA LEU A 30 -9.02 8.52 -5.70
C LEU A 30 -9.78 9.72 -5.12
N ARG A 31 -10.57 10.41 -5.93
CA ARG A 31 -11.41 11.55 -5.52
C ARG A 31 -10.63 12.61 -4.75
N GLY A 32 -9.39 12.88 -5.17
CA GLY A 32 -8.51 13.89 -4.58
C GLY A 32 -7.69 13.42 -3.37
N GLU A 33 -7.88 12.19 -2.90
CA GLU A 33 -7.00 11.57 -1.90
C GLU A 33 -5.89 10.76 -2.56
N ILE A 34 -4.80 10.55 -1.84
CA ILE A 34 -3.66 9.76 -2.31
C ILE A 34 -3.60 8.46 -1.51
N PHE A 35 -3.50 7.34 -2.22
CA PHE A 35 -3.37 6.00 -1.67
C PHE A 35 -2.00 5.43 -2.03
N PHE A 36 -1.23 5.08 -1.00
CA PHE A 36 0.07 4.42 -1.14
C PHE A 36 -0.08 2.96 -0.73
N PHE A 37 0.21 2.01 -1.62
CA PHE A 37 0.07 0.59 -1.36
C PHE A 37 1.41 -0.04 -0.97
N LYS A 38 1.39 -0.88 0.08
CA LYS A 38 2.55 -1.65 0.54
C LYS A 38 2.12 -3.00 1.10
N GLY A 39 2.46 -4.08 0.40
CA GLY A 39 2.10 -5.44 0.78
C GLY A 39 0.60 -5.61 0.94
N ARG A 40 0.12 -5.76 2.18
CA ARG A 40 -1.31 -5.91 2.51
C ARG A 40 -1.95 -4.63 3.03
N TYR A 41 -1.17 -3.57 3.14
CA TYR A 41 -1.54 -2.30 3.75
C TYR A 41 -1.68 -1.21 2.68
N MET A 42 -2.44 -0.19 3.03
CA MET A 42 -2.48 1.08 2.34
C MET A 42 -2.33 2.23 3.35
N LEU A 43 -1.59 3.25 2.93
CA LEU A 43 -1.57 4.54 3.61
C LEU A 43 -2.43 5.51 2.80
N ARG A 44 -3.41 6.13 3.46
CA ARG A 44 -4.34 7.08 2.85
C ARG A 44 -4.04 8.48 3.35
N LYS A 45 -3.80 9.39 2.41
CA LYS A 45 -3.48 10.80 2.66
C LYS A 45 -4.56 11.69 2.09
N HIS A 46 -5.31 12.34 2.98
CA HIS A 46 -6.17 13.45 2.59
C HIS A 46 -5.34 14.74 2.48
N PRO A 47 -5.52 15.56 1.43
CA PRO A 47 -4.72 16.77 1.19
C PRO A 47 -4.88 17.82 2.30
N ALA A 48 -6.08 17.92 2.90
CA ALA A 48 -6.36 18.88 3.98
C ALA A 48 -5.98 18.41 5.40
N ARG A 49 -5.52 17.16 5.58
CA ARG A 49 -5.10 16.65 6.90
C ARG A 49 -3.59 16.64 6.99
N THR A 50 -3.01 16.66 8.18
CA THR A 50 -1.56 16.43 8.37
C THR A 50 -1.25 14.94 8.48
N GLU A 51 -2.11 14.22 9.19
CA GLU A 51 -2.00 12.79 9.45
C GLU A 51 -2.18 11.94 8.18
N THR A 52 -1.65 10.71 8.27
CA THR A 52 -1.79 9.66 7.26
C THR A 52 -2.43 8.44 7.92
N GLU A 53 -3.51 7.94 7.33
CA GLU A 53 -4.25 6.80 7.87
C GLU A 53 -3.67 5.49 7.34
N LEU A 54 -3.38 4.52 8.21
CA LEU A 54 -2.94 3.19 7.81
C LEU A 54 -4.08 2.19 7.94
N ASN A 55 -4.36 1.44 6.88
CA ASN A 55 -5.42 0.44 6.85
C ASN A 55 -5.00 -0.80 6.04
N PHE A 56 -5.71 -1.91 6.22
CA PHE A 56 -5.61 -3.04 5.30
C PHE A 56 -6.32 -2.72 3.99
N ILE A 57 -5.74 -3.15 2.85
CA ILE A 57 -6.40 -3.06 1.53
C ILE A 57 -7.74 -3.81 1.57
N SER A 58 -7.77 -4.97 2.21
CA SER A 58 -8.96 -5.83 2.32
C SER A 58 -10.10 -5.23 3.12
N LEU A 59 -9.87 -4.17 3.91
CA LEU A 59 -10.93 -3.46 4.62
C LEU A 59 -11.88 -2.77 3.64
N PHE A 60 -11.34 -2.26 2.52
CA PHE A 60 -12.10 -1.56 1.48
C PHE A 60 -12.39 -2.48 0.29
N TRP A 61 -11.43 -3.35 -0.05
CA TRP A 61 -11.53 -4.22 -1.21
C TRP A 61 -11.17 -5.67 -0.85
N PRO A 62 -12.10 -6.45 -0.26
CA PRO A 62 -11.82 -7.80 0.24
C PRO A 62 -11.37 -8.80 -0.83
N ARG A 63 -11.71 -8.55 -2.10
CA ARG A 63 -11.36 -9.42 -3.24
C ARG A 63 -10.01 -9.08 -3.87
N LEU A 64 -9.38 -7.97 -3.48
CA LEU A 64 -8.09 -7.60 -4.05
C LEU A 64 -6.97 -8.42 -3.41
N PRO A 65 -6.02 -8.87 -4.23
CA PRO A 65 -4.84 -9.54 -3.73
C PRO A 65 -3.83 -8.53 -3.14
N SER A 66 -2.96 -8.99 -2.23
CA SER A 66 -1.87 -8.17 -1.69
C SER A 66 -0.73 -7.95 -2.67
N GLY A 67 0.08 -6.91 -2.52
CA GLY A 67 1.23 -6.64 -3.38
C GLY A 67 0.80 -6.20 -4.77
N ILE A 68 0.05 -5.09 -4.81
CA ILE A 68 -0.38 -4.42 -6.03
C ILE A 68 0.85 -3.83 -6.73
N GLN A 69 1.03 -4.12 -8.02
CA GLN A 69 2.21 -3.70 -8.80
C GLN A 69 2.03 -2.34 -9.47
N ALA A 70 0.79 -1.98 -9.83
CA ALA A 70 0.45 -0.64 -10.31
C ALA A 70 -1.03 -0.34 -10.04
N ALA A 71 -1.36 0.94 -9.92
CA ALA A 71 -2.74 1.41 -9.84
C ALA A 71 -2.85 2.80 -10.48
N TYR A 72 -3.99 3.11 -11.09
CA TYR A 72 -4.30 4.47 -11.53
C TYR A 72 -5.79 4.76 -11.41
N GLU A 73 -6.12 6.04 -11.24
CA GLU A 73 -7.49 6.55 -11.23
C GLU A 73 -7.96 6.84 -12.65
N ASN A 74 -9.07 6.23 -13.05
CA ASN A 74 -9.83 6.68 -14.20
C ASN A 74 -10.89 7.68 -13.74
N VAL A 75 -10.57 8.97 -13.86
CA VAL A 75 -11.45 10.06 -13.43
C VAL A 75 -12.73 10.15 -14.27
N GLU A 76 -12.73 9.66 -15.51
CA GLU A 76 -13.90 9.70 -16.38
C GLU A 76 -14.98 8.71 -15.94
N THR A 77 -14.56 7.56 -15.36
CA THR A 77 -15.47 6.51 -14.88
C THR A 77 -15.58 6.44 -13.36
N ASP A 78 -14.82 7.25 -12.61
CA ASP A 78 -14.74 7.24 -11.15
C ASP A 78 -14.33 5.86 -10.60
N GLU A 79 -13.32 5.26 -11.23
CA GLU A 79 -12.81 3.92 -10.93
C GLU A 79 -11.30 3.93 -10.65
N ILE A 80 -10.82 2.98 -9.85
CA ILE A 80 -9.39 2.64 -9.76
C ILE A 80 -9.15 1.37 -10.55
N ILE A 81 -8.20 1.42 -11.48
CA ILE A 81 -7.70 0.24 -12.18
C ILE A 81 -6.44 -0.26 -11.48
N ILE A 82 -6.39 -1.56 -11.19
CA ILE A 82 -5.36 -2.20 -10.38
C ILE A 82 -4.70 -3.32 -11.16
N PHE A 83 -3.37 -3.34 -11.12
CA PHE A 83 -2.54 -4.35 -11.78
C PHE A 83 -1.76 -5.14 -10.73
N LYS A 84 -1.76 -6.46 -10.88
CA LYS A 84 -0.96 -7.39 -10.09
C LYS A 84 -0.47 -8.53 -10.97
#